data_AF-D4NYE3-F1
#
_entry.id   AF-D4NYE3-F1
#
_cell.length_a   1.000
_cell.length_b   1.000
_cell.length_c   1.000
_cell.angle_alpha   90.00
_cell.angle_beta   90.00
_cell.angle_gamma   90.00
#
_symmetry.space_group_name_H-M   'P 1'
#
loop_
_entity.id
_entity.type
_entity.pdbx_description
1 polymer ?
#
loop_
_entity_poly.entity_id
_entity_poly.type
_entity_poly.pdbx_seq_one_letter_code
_entity_poly.pdbx_strand_id
1 'polypeptide(L)' 'ELTKISGTLGGDTIQIKTLSFETNQMNFYEAGATKPGNTTFTLPVNKGKVSGFFGTSSNALDSLGLILRPE' A
#
# COMPACT_ATOMS: atom_id res chain seq x y z
N GLU A 1 8.61 -1.82 12.51
CA GLU A 1 7.74 -0.67 12.18
C GLU A 1 7.68 -0.51 10.67
N LEU A 2 6.51 -0.23 10.12
CA LEU A 2 6.35 0.06 8.68
C LEU A 2 6.93 1.43 8.36
N THR A 3 7.78 1.50 7.34
CA THR A 3 8.46 2.73 6.90
C THR A 3 7.98 3.19 5.53
N LYS A 4 7.49 2.27 4.71
CA LYS A 4 6.97 2.60 3.39
C LYS A 4 5.98 1.53 2.93
N ILE A 5 4.96 1.99 2.22
CA ILE A 5 4.06 1.13 1.47
C ILE A 5 4.07 1.61 0.03
N SER A 6 4.13 0.68 -0.90
CA SER A 6 4.04 0.98 -2.32
C SER A 6 3.19 -0.06 -3.03
N GLY A 7 2.88 0.17 -4.29
CA GLY A 7 2.10 -0.77 -5.05
C GLY A 7 1.74 -0.24 -6.42
N THR A 8 0.77 -0.89 -7.04
CA THR A 8 0.24 -0.48 -8.32
C THR A 8 -1.28 -0.48 -8.35
N LEU A 9 -1.84 0.43 -9.14
CA LEU A 9 -3.26 0.54 -9.48
C LEU A 9 -3.46 0.14 -10.94
N GLY A 10 -4.58 -0.50 -11.27
CA GLY A 10 -4.91 -0.79 -12.67
C GLY A 10 -6.23 -1.51 -12.86
N GLY A 11 -6.54 -1.86 -14.11
CA GLY A 11 -7.81 -2.46 -14.53
C GLY A 11 -8.85 -1.43 -14.98
N ASP A 12 -9.99 -1.92 -15.47
CA ASP A 12 -11.10 -1.08 -15.99
C ASP A 12 -11.76 -0.25 -14.88
N THR A 13 -11.67 -0.73 -13.64
CA THR A 13 -11.96 0.01 -12.42
C THR A 13 -10.66 0.19 -11.64
N ILE A 14 -10.46 1.36 -11.03
CA ILE A 14 -9.24 1.66 -10.26
C ILE A 14 -9.19 0.73 -9.05
N GLN A 15 -8.27 -0.23 -9.10
CA GLN A 15 -8.07 -1.24 -8.06
C GLN A 15 -6.58 -1.41 -7.76
N ILE A 16 -6.27 -1.72 -6.51
CA ILE A 16 -4.93 -2.12 -6.08
C ILE A 16 -4.61 -3.50 -6.65
N LYS A 17 -3.51 -3.59 -7.41
CA LYS A 17 -3.02 -4.82 -8.05
C LYS A 17 -1.80 -5.41 -7.38
N THR A 18 -0.97 -4.56 -6.79
CA THR A 18 0.16 -4.98 -5.95
C THR A 18 0.24 -4.13 -4.70
N LEU A 19 0.75 -4.73 -3.63
CA LEU A 19 1.15 -4.05 -2.41
C LEU A 19 2.53 -4.55 -2.00
N SER A 20 3.36 -3.61 -1.58
CA SER A 20 4.67 -3.87 -0.99
C SER A 20 4.77 -3.13 0.33
N PHE A 21 5.31 -3.80 1.35
CA PHE A 21 5.53 -3.27 2.68
C PHE A 21 7.02 -3.32 3.01
N GLU A 22 7.57 -2.17 3.36
CA GLU A 22 8.93 -2.02 3.84
C GLU A 22 8.91 -1.67 5.33
N THR A 23 9.87 -2.25 6.07
CA THR A 23 10.01 -1.99 7.50
C THR A 23 11.36 -1.36 7.83
N ASN A 24 11.46 -0.73 9.01
CA ASN A 24 12.72 -0.17 9.52
C ASN A 24 13.82 -1.22 9.74
N GLN A 25 13.46 -2.50 9.80
CA GLN A 25 14.41 -3.63 9.88
C GLN A 25 14.80 -4.17 8.50
N MET A 26 14.52 -3.42 7.42
CA MET A 26 14.80 -3.80 6.03
C MET A 26 14.07 -5.07 5.56
N ASN A 27 13.04 -5.52 6.29
CA ASN A 27 12.15 -6.56 5.76
C ASN A 27 11.30 -5.98 4.62
N PHE A 28 11.16 -6.74 3.55
CA PHE A 28 10.37 -6.42 2.36
C PHE A 28 9.38 -7.54 2.09
N TYR A 29 8.10 -7.18 1.97
CA TYR A 29 7.02 -8.11 1.62
C TYR A 29 6.23 -7.56 0.45
N GLU A 30 6.03 -8.36 -0.59
CA GLU A 30 5.26 -7.96 -1.77
C GLU A 30 4.24 -9.04 -2.14
N ALA A 31 3.06 -8.61 -2.57
CA ALA A 31 2.00 -9.48 -3.05
C ALA A 31 1.25 -8.85 -4.23
N GLY A 32 0.75 -9.71 -5.12
CA GLY A 32 -0.04 -9.34 -6.30
C GLY A 32 0.72 -9.50 -7.61
N ALA A 33 0.15 -8.96 -8.69
CA ALA A 33 0.75 -9.02 -10.03
C ALA A 33 0.57 -7.71 -10.78
N THR A 34 1.69 -7.18 -11.30
CA THR A 34 1.70 -6.01 -12.18
C THR A 34 1.40 -6.42 -13.62
N LYS A 35 0.66 -5.56 -14.32
CA LYS A 35 0.44 -5.65 -15.77
C LYS A 35 0.89 -4.37 -16.47
N PRO A 36 1.21 -4.42 -17.78
CA PRO A 36 1.41 -3.21 -18.57
C PRO A 36 0.23 -2.25 -18.43
N GLY A 37 0.51 -0.96 -18.23
CA GLY A 37 -0.52 0.06 -18.01
C GLY A 37 -0.93 0.27 -16.55
N ASN A 38 -0.45 -0.53 -15.60
CA ASN A 38 -0.64 -0.24 -14.18
C ASN A 38 0.12 1.04 -13.76
N THR A 39 -0.48 1.84 -12.89
CA THR A 39 0.12 3.06 -12.32
C THR A 39 0.74 2.76 -10.97
N THR A 40 2.00 3.15 -10.74
CA THR A 40 2.68 2.96 -9.45
C THR A 40 2.25 4.00 -8.42
N PHE A 41 2.24 3.63 -7.15
CA PHE A 41 2.08 4.56 -6.02
C PHE A 41 3.06 4.25 -4.90
N THR A 42 3.30 5.25 -4.05
CA THR A 42 4.11 5.12 -2.83
C THR A 42 3.54 6.02 -1.73
N LEU A 43 3.41 5.45 -0.54
CA LEU A 43 3.06 6.12 0.70
C LEU A 43 4.25 6.05 1.65
N PRO A 44 5.04 7.13 1.79
CA PRO A 44 6.10 7.18 2.79
C PRO A 44 5.49 7.29 4.19
N VAL A 45 5.96 6.47 5.14
CA VAL A 45 5.59 6.57 6.56
C VAL A 45 6.69 7.37 7.27
N ASN A 46 6.59 8.71 7.20
CA ASN A 46 7.62 9.62 7.67
C ASN A 46 7.25 10.43 8.92
N LYS A 47 6.02 10.31 9.42
CA LYS A 47 5.49 11.12 10.55
C LYS A 47 4.66 10.31 11.54
N GLY A 48 5.25 9.27 12.13
CA GLY A 48 4.63 8.48 13.19
C GLY A 48 4.69 6.99 12.94
N LYS A 49 4.02 6.22 13.81
CA LYS A 49 3.93 4.76 13.71
C LYS A 49 2.61 4.38 13.08
N VAL A 50 2.61 3.38 12.20
CA VAL A 50 1.37 2.81 11.67
C VAL A 50 0.64 2.11 12.81
N SER A 51 -0.54 2.60 13.16
CA SER A 51 -1.42 1.99 14.18
C SER A 51 -2.55 1.18 13.57
N GLY A 52 -2.83 1.36 12.28
CA GLY A 52 -3.85 0.61 11.57
C GLY A 52 -3.98 1.02 10.11
N PHE A 53 -4.95 0.40 9.44
CA PHE A 53 -5.27 0.62 8.04
C PHE A 53 -6.76 0.93 7.90
N PHE A 54 -7.11 1.66 6.86
CA PHE A 54 -8.50 1.85 6.42
C PHE A 54 -8.55 1.78 4.90
N GLY A 55 -9.73 1.63 4.31
CA GLY A 55 -9.84 1.54 2.86
C GLY A 55 -11.23 1.11 2.42
N THR A 56 -11.35 0.84 1.13
CA THR A 56 -12.59 0.37 0.51
C THR A 56 -12.32 -0.88 -0.32
N SER A 57 -13.28 -1.79 -0.31
CA SER A 57 -13.25 -2.97 -1.16
C SER A 57 -14.63 -3.31 -1.67
N SER A 58 -14.65 -3.85 -2.88
CA SER A 58 -15.78 -4.56 -3.46
C SER A 58 -15.31 -5.97 -3.81
N ASN A 59 -15.31 -6.36 -5.08
CA ASN A 59 -14.73 -7.62 -5.55
C ASN A 59 -13.21 -7.68 -5.42
N ALA A 60 -12.56 -6.53 -5.24
CA ALA A 60 -11.13 -6.38 -5.00
C ALA A 60 -10.88 -5.18 -4.07
N LEU A 61 -9.62 -4.96 -3.68
CA LEU A 61 -9.22 -3.81 -2.90
C LEU A 61 -9.17 -2.57 -3.80
N ASP A 62 -10.06 -1.61 -3.56
CA ASP A 62 -10.16 -0.39 -4.37
C ASP A 62 -9.25 0.72 -3.82
N SER A 63 -9.13 0.81 -2.49
CA SER A 63 -8.27 1.79 -1.83
C SER A 63 -7.69 1.28 -0.52
N LEU A 64 -6.53 1.82 -0.13
CA LEU A 64 -5.86 1.56 1.14
C LEU A 64 -5.25 2.86 1.66
N GLY A 65 -5.53 3.18 2.92
CA GLY A 65 -5.00 4.29 3.67
C GLY A 65 -4.40 3.83 5.00
N LEU A 66 -3.61 4.72 5.62
CA LEU A 66 -2.89 4.46 6.86
C LEU A 66 -3.41 5.31 8.00
N ILE A 67 -3.60 4.67 9.15
CA ILE A 67 -3.81 5.36 10.42
C ILE A 67 -2.45 5.51 11.07
N LEU A 68 -2.01 6.74 11.24
CA LEU A 68 -0.77 7.08 11.93
C LEU A 68 -1.08 7.52 13.35
N ARG A 69 -0.28 7.05 14.30
CA ARG A 69 -0.21 7.62 15.64
C ARG A 69 1.08 8.42 15.82
N PRO A 70 1.06 9.48 16.65
CA PRO A 70 2.28 10.13 17.12
C PRO A 70 3.23 9.09 17.74
N GLU A 71 4.54 9.35 17.66
CA GLU A 71 5.54 8.51 18.34
C GLU A 71 5.47 8.63 19.86
#